data_AF-A0A8T7KIR5-F1
#
_entry.id   AF-A0A8T7KIR5-F1
#
_cell.length_a   1.000
_cell.length_b   1.000
_cell.length_c   1.000
_cell.angle_alpha   90.00
_cell.angle_beta   90.00
_cell.angle_gamma   90.00
#
_symmetry.space_group_name_H-M   'P 1'
#
loop_
_entity.id
_entity.type
_entity.pdbx_description
1 polymer ?
#
loop_
_entity_poly.entity_id
_entity_poly.type
_entity_poly.pdbx_seq_one_letter_code
_entity_poly.pdbx_strand_id
1 'polypeptide(L)'
;MRNGNLENSSVEQVIQQLPEARSFLREARIDRTSALSLREAAAAVSMNSDELLAQIEDRLRREARRAPAPVATPAQIEDEELAAV
;
A
#
# COMPACT_ATOMS: atom_id res chain seq x y z
N MET A 1 14.30 -13.81 0.49
CA MET A 1 12.83 -13.83 0.41
C MET A 1 12.31 -13.16 1.66
N ARG A 2 11.75 -11.96 1.56
CA ARG A 2 11.45 -11.06 2.70
C ARG A 2 9.94 -10.93 2.96
N ASN A 3 9.17 -11.93 2.53
CA ASN A 3 7.73 -12.03 2.76
C ASN A 3 7.51 -13.22 3.69
N GLY A 4 7.55 -12.97 4.99
CA GLY A 4 6.98 -13.92 5.96
C GLY A 4 5.52 -14.16 5.56
N ASN A 5 5.05 -15.40 5.73
CA ASN A 5 3.74 -15.84 5.26
C ASN A 5 2.62 -14.91 5.75
N LEU A 6 2.19 -13.97 4.89
CA LEU A 6 1.19 -12.94 5.19
C LEU A 6 -0.17 -13.58 5.48
N GLU A 7 -0.43 -14.77 4.93
CA GLU A 7 -1.69 -15.51 5.15
C GLU A 7 -1.90 -15.89 6.61
N ASN A 8 -0.80 -16.22 7.30
CA ASN A 8 -0.80 -16.60 8.72
C ASN A 8 -0.65 -15.40 9.66
N SER A 9 -0.32 -14.23 9.12
CA SER A 9 -0.25 -13.00 9.91
C SER A 9 -1.66 -12.51 10.23
N SER A 10 -1.83 -11.85 11.37
CA SER A 10 -3.12 -11.23 11.68
C SER A 10 -3.41 -10.07 10.71
N VAL A 11 -4.70 -9.78 10.50
CA VAL A 11 -5.11 -8.62 9.67
C VAL A 11 -4.45 -7.33 10.15
N GLU A 12 -4.29 -7.16 11.46
CA GLU A 12 -3.59 -6.01 12.05
C GLU A 12 -2.11 -5.96 11.64
N GLN A 13 -1.39 -7.08 11.72
CA GLN A 13 0.02 -7.16 11.31
C GLN A 13 0.21 -6.86 9.83
N VAL A 14 -0.70 -7.35 8.98
CA VAL A 14 -0.69 -7.06 7.55
C VAL A 14 -0.89 -5.56 7.30
N ILE A 15 -1.82 -4.91 7.99
CA ILE A 15 -2.04 -3.45 7.89
C ILE A 15 -0.83 -2.67 8.41
N GLN A 16 -0.15 -3.13 9.46
CA GLN A 16 1.07 -2.47 9.94
C GLN A 16 2.22 -2.55 8.93
N GLN A 17 2.35 -3.68 8.22
CA GLN A 17 3.36 -3.86 7.17
C GLN A 17 2.98 -3.17 5.85
N LEU A 18 1.69 -3.11 5.55
CA LEU A 18 1.11 -2.55 4.32
C LEU A 18 -0.06 -1.62 4.67
N PRO A 19 0.21 -0.38 5.14
CA PRO A 19 -0.83 0.57 5.53
C PRO A 19 -1.85 0.87 4.42
N GLU A 20 -1.43 0.81 3.17
CA GLU A 20 -2.24 1.05 1.98
C GLU A 20 -3.31 -0.05 1.77
N ALA A 21 -3.04 -1.28 2.21
CA ALA A 21 -3.98 -2.40 2.11
C ALA A 21 -5.24 -2.19 2.98
N ARG A 22 -5.19 -1.28 3.96
CA ARG A 22 -6.29 -1.00 4.90
C ARG A 22 -7.59 -0.62 4.19
N SER A 23 -7.52 0.25 3.18
CA SER A 23 -8.70 0.73 2.47
C SER A 23 -9.38 -0.42 1.72
N PHE A 24 -8.57 -1.28 1.11
CA PHE A 24 -9.05 -2.44 0.38
C PHE A 24 -9.65 -3.51 1.31
N LEU A 25 -8.99 -3.84 2.41
CA LEU A 25 -9.54 -4.80 3.39
C LEU A 25 -10.90 -4.33 3.94
N ARG A 26 -11.04 -3.03 4.17
CA ARG A 26 -12.32 -2.42 4.54
C ARG A 26 -13.36 -2.52 3.42
N GLU A 27 -12.99 -2.30 2.15
CA GLU A 27 -13.87 -2.51 0.99
C GLU A 27 -14.36 -3.97 0.91
N ALA A 28 -13.48 -4.93 1.22
CA ALA A 28 -13.79 -6.36 1.29
C ALA A 28 -14.56 -6.77 2.57
N ARG A 29 -14.98 -5.82 3.40
CA ARG A 29 -15.64 -6.03 4.72
C ARG A 29 -14.82 -6.87 5.71
N ILE A 30 -13.50 -6.88 5.55
CA ILE A 30 -12.57 -7.46 6.51
C ILE A 30 -12.22 -6.36 7.53
N ASP A 31 -12.79 -6.44 8.73
CA ASP A 31 -12.58 -5.43 9.76
C ASP A 31 -11.30 -5.71 10.58
N ARG A 32 -10.66 -4.63 11.02
CA ARG A 32 -9.38 -4.56 11.74
C ARG A 32 -9.44 -5.10 13.17
N THR A 33 -10.64 -5.29 13.73
CA THR A 33 -10.86 -5.91 15.06
C THR A 33 -10.84 -7.43 15.01
N SER A 34 -10.69 -8.01 13.83
CA SER A 34 -10.60 -9.44 13.66
C SER A 34 -9.26 -9.91 14.22
N ALA A 35 -9.26 -10.64 15.33
CA ALA A 35 -8.11 -11.42 15.80
C ALA A 35 -7.77 -12.61 14.86
N LEU A 36 -8.37 -12.61 13.67
CA LEU A 36 -8.25 -13.61 12.64
C LEU A 36 -6.97 -13.37 11.83
N SER A 37 -6.38 -14.48 11.39
CA SER A 37 -5.39 -14.45 10.32
C SER A 37 -6.00 -13.93 9.02
N LEU A 38 -5.17 -13.42 8.11
CA LEU A 38 -5.63 -12.95 6.79
C LEU A 38 -6.40 -14.06 6.05
N ARG A 39 -5.96 -15.32 6.17
CA ARG A 39 -6.63 -16.48 5.59
C ARG A 39 -8.03 -16.70 6.16
N GLU A 40 -8.17 -16.65 7.48
CA GLU A 40 -9.46 -16.81 8.15
C GLU A 40 -10.41 -15.64 7.84
N ALA A 41 -9.88 -14.43 7.76
CA ALA A 41 -10.65 -13.25 7.36
C ALA A 41 -11.15 -13.35 5.91
N ALA A 42 -10.32 -13.84 4.98
CA ALA A 42 -10.73 -14.11 3.61
C ALA A 42 -11.85 -15.18 3.57
N ALA A 43 -11.68 -16.27 4.32
CA ALA A 43 -12.69 -17.32 4.41
C ALA A 43 -14.02 -16.80 4.99
N ALA A 44 -13.99 -15.91 5.98
CA ALA A 44 -15.18 -15.31 6.59
C ALA A 44 -16.03 -14.50 5.58
N VAL A 45 -15.39 -13.93 4.55
CA VAL A 45 -16.06 -13.22 3.45
C VAL A 45 -16.23 -14.08 2.19
N SER A 46 -16.06 -15.41 2.33
CA SER A 46 -16.15 -16.39 1.23
C SER A 46 -15.20 -16.10 0.06
N MET A 47 -14.01 -15.60 0.36
CA MET A 47 -12.98 -15.25 -0.61
C MET A 47 -11.73 -16.13 -0.42
N ASN A 48 -11.03 -16.42 -1.51
CA ASN A 48 -9.76 -17.14 -1.44
C ASN A 48 -8.64 -16.19 -0.96
N SER A 49 -7.78 -16.65 -0.05
CA SER A 49 -6.64 -15.88 0.47
C SER A 49 -5.62 -15.51 -0.62
N ASP A 50 -5.36 -16.43 -1.55
CA ASP A 50 -4.47 -16.18 -2.69
C ASP A 50 -5.01 -15.04 -3.58
N GLU A 51 -6.31 -15.06 -3.84
CA GLU A 51 -6.97 -14.02 -4.63
C GLU A 51 -6.96 -12.67 -3.91
N LEU A 52 -7.16 -12.67 -2.60
CA LEU A 52 -7.11 -11.48 -1.76
C LEU A 52 -5.71 -10.85 -1.79
N LEU A 53 -4.67 -11.66 -1.64
CA LEU A 53 -3.28 -11.22 -1.74
C LEU A 53 -2.96 -10.65 -3.12
N ALA A 54 -3.37 -11.33 -4.20
CA ALA A 54 -3.17 -10.85 -5.56
C ALA A 54 -3.84 -9.50 -5.81
N GLN A 55 -5.06 -9.29 -5.29
CA GLN A 55 -5.76 -8.01 -5.40
C GLN A 55 -5.08 -6.89 -4.59
N ILE A 56 -4.56 -7.20 -3.39
CA ILE A 56 -3.76 -6.26 -2.60
C ILE A 56 -2.52 -5.84 -3.40
N GLU A 57 -1.77 -6.79 -3.96
CA GLU A 57 -0.56 -6.50 -4.73
C GLU A 57 -0.84 -5.68 -6.01
N ASP A 58 -1.86 -6.03 -6.78
CA ASP A 58 -2.22 -5.27 -7.99
C ASP A 58 -2.61 -3.83 -7.65
N ARG A 59 -3.35 -3.64 -6.56
CA ARG A 59 -3.76 -2.30 -6.11
C ARG A 59 -2.57 -1.48 -5.62
N LEU A 60 -1.66 -2.08 -4.84
CA LEU A 60 -0.39 -1.46 -4.45
C LEU A 60 0.42 -1.01 -5.67
N ARG A 61 0.51 -1.86 -6.72
CA ARG A 61 1.19 -1.49 -7.97
C ARG A 61 0.49 -0.36 -8.72
N ARG A 62 -0.83 -0.22 -8.62
CA ARG A 62 -1.58 0.89 -9.23
C ARG A 62 -1.40 2.18 -8.44
N GLU A 63 -1.43 2.11 -7.11
CA GLU A 63 -1.20 3.27 -6.25
C GLU A 63 0.23 3.77 -6.37
N ALA A 64 1.24 2.87 -6.42
CA ALA A 64 2.63 3.24 -6.69
C ALA A 64 2.81 3.94 -8.05
N ARG A 65 1.98 3.60 -9.05
CA ARG A 65 1.97 4.28 -10.37
C ARG A 65 1.20 5.60 -10.35
N ARG A 66 0.26 5.77 -9.42
CA ARG A 66 -0.61 6.95 -9.29
C ARG A 66 -0.05 7.98 -8.31
N ALA A 67 0.85 7.59 -7.42
CA ALA A 67 1.59 8.51 -6.57
C ALA A 67 2.27 9.53 -7.49
N PRO A 68 1.92 10.83 -7.39
CA PRO A 68 2.52 11.84 -8.24
C PRO A 68 4.02 11.81 -8.00
N ALA A 69 4.80 11.74 -9.09
CA ALA A 69 6.23 12.03 -9.02
C ALA A 69 6.40 13.31 -8.20
N PRO A 70 7.35 13.36 -7.25
CA PRO A 70 7.59 14.58 -6.50
C PRO A 70 7.77 15.70 -7.51
N VAL A 71 6.84 16.67 -7.49
CA VAL A 71 6.94 17.88 -8.29
C VAL A 71 8.25 18.52 -7.89
N ALA A 72 9.25 18.46 -8.77
CA ALA A 72 10.44 19.26 -8.64
C ALA A 72 9.97 20.71 -8.64
N THR A 73 9.95 21.34 -7.47
CA THR A 73 9.71 22.78 -7.34
C THR A 73 10.79 23.50 -8.14
N PRO A 74 10.46 24.23 -9.22
CA PRO A 74 11.42 25.11 -9.88
C PRO A 74 11.48 26.40 -9.07
N ALA A 75 12.27 26.38 -8.00
CA ALA A 75 12.58 27.58 -7.24
C ALA A 75 14.02 27.49 -6.76
N GLN A 76 14.94 27.99 -7.59
CA GLN A 76 16.16 28.67 -7.15
C GLN A 76 16.93 29.32 -8.34
N ILE A 77 16.69 30.64 -8.49
CA ILE A 77 17.63 31.77 -8.74
C ILE A 77 18.36 31.79 -10.11
N GLU A 78 17.99 32.60 -11.11
CA GLU A 78 18.08 34.08 -11.26
C GLU A 78 19.52 34.65 -11.17
N ASP A 79 19.94 35.29 -12.26
CA ASP A 79 20.97 36.34 -12.42
C ASP A 79 22.38 36.12 -11.85
N GLU A 80 23.28 35.61 -12.69
CA GLU A 80 24.72 35.95 -12.64
C GLU A 80 25.22 36.27 -14.05
N GLU A 81 24.61 37.26 -14.71
CA GLU A 81 25.15 37.87 -15.93
C GLU A 81 25.12 39.41 -15.77
N LEU A 82 26.07 39.98 -15.04
CA LEU A 82 26.75 41.25 -15.38
C LEU A 82 27.76 41.63 -14.28
N ALA A 83 28.96 41.07 -14.36
CA ALA A 83 30.16 41.67 -13.77
C ALA A 83 31.32 41.56 -14.77
N ALA A 84 31.11 42.16 -15.95
CA ALA A 84 32.15 42.33 -16.95
C ALA A 84 31.92 43.64 -17.72
N VAL A 85 32.12 44.79 -17.07
CA VAL A 85 32.64 46.05 -17.65
C VAL A 85 33.38 46.82 -16.58
#